data_AF-A0A3D2M639-F1
#
_entry.id   AF-A0A3D2M639-F1
#
_cell.length_a   1.000
_cell.length_b   1.000
_cell.length_c   1.000
_cell.angle_alpha   90.00
_cell.angle_beta   90.00
_cell.angle_gamma   90.00
#
_symmetry.space_group_name_H-M   'P 1'
#
loop_
_entity.id
_entity.type
_entity.pdbx_description
1 polymer ?
#
loop_
_entity_poly.entity_id
_entity_poly.type
_entity_poly.pdbx_seq_one_letter_code
_entity_poly.pdbx_strand_id
1 'polypeptide(L)'
;AIVMGKTDSSAERHRQQSMILVPLDTPGVEITRALHVFGYDHAPHGHAEIRYNNVRVPVSNMLLGEGRGFEIAQGRLGPGRIHHCMRTIGVAERALQAMCERVHSRVAFGKPLADFDSIRKDIARSRIEIEQTRLLTLKAARMMDTVGNKVARQEIAMIKAAAPSMALRVLDRAIQVHGAKGVCQDSFLAAAWAHQRTLRLADGPDEVHLDTIAKLELKNYSSKR
;
A
#
# COMPACT_ATOMS: atom_id res chain seq x y z
N ALA A 1 19.93 -6.46 5.39
CA ALA A 1 18.58 -6.89 4.99
C ALA A 1 17.96 -7.79 6.05
N ILE A 2 16.62 -7.80 6.15
CA ILE A 2 15.86 -8.82 6.88
C ILE A 2 15.33 -9.79 5.83
N VAL A 3 15.70 -11.06 5.90
CA VAL A 3 15.38 -12.08 4.88
C VAL A 3 14.45 -13.13 5.48
N MET A 4 13.38 -13.46 4.77
CA MET A 4 12.55 -14.62 5.10
C MET A 4 12.97 -15.79 4.21
N GLY A 5 13.19 -16.96 4.81
CA GLY A 5 13.58 -18.17 4.09
C GLY A 5 12.98 -19.42 4.71
N LYS A 6 12.89 -20.48 3.89
CA LYS A 6 12.40 -21.79 4.32
C LYS A 6 13.52 -22.50 5.10
N THR A 7 13.28 -22.84 6.35
CA THR A 7 14.28 -23.45 7.25
C THR A 7 14.00 -24.92 7.54
N ASP A 8 12.73 -25.34 7.58
CA ASP A 8 12.36 -26.73 7.81
C ASP A 8 11.19 -27.11 6.88
N SER A 9 11.44 -28.03 5.94
CA SER A 9 10.41 -28.53 5.01
C SER A 9 9.49 -29.60 5.58
N SER A 10 9.85 -30.17 6.73
CA SER A 10 9.10 -31.24 7.41
C SER A 10 8.10 -30.71 8.44
N ALA A 11 8.33 -29.51 8.98
CA ALA A 11 7.41 -28.84 9.90
C ALA A 11 6.03 -28.54 9.28
N GLU A 12 5.05 -28.23 10.13
CA GLU A 12 3.74 -27.75 9.69
C GLU A 12 3.89 -26.52 8.76
N ARG A 13 3.04 -26.42 7.73
CA ARG A 13 3.15 -25.43 6.65
C ARG A 13 3.41 -23.98 7.11
N HIS A 14 2.81 -23.57 8.23
CA HIS A 14 2.92 -22.21 8.77
C HIS A 14 4.14 -21.99 9.70
N ARG A 15 4.94 -23.04 9.95
CA ARG A 15 6.17 -23.03 10.77
C ARG A 15 7.42 -23.38 9.96
N GLN A 16 7.31 -23.47 8.64
CA GLN A 16 8.45 -23.83 7.76
C GLN A 16 9.39 -22.64 7.46
N GLN A 17 9.05 -21.42 7.89
CA GLN A 17 9.74 -20.19 7.51
C GLN A 17 10.36 -19.50 8.72
N SER A 18 11.53 -18.91 8.55
CA SER A 18 12.23 -18.12 9.57
C SER A 18 12.66 -16.78 9.02
N MET A 19 12.99 -15.84 9.91
CA MET A 19 13.47 -14.51 9.55
C MET A 19 14.91 -14.33 10.08
N ILE A 20 15.82 -13.86 9.24
CA ILE A 20 17.25 -13.76 9.57
C ILE A 20 17.85 -12.45 9.09
N LEU A 21 18.81 -11.91 9.84
CA LEU A 21 19.59 -10.74 9.44
C LEU A 21 20.71 -11.13 8.48
N VAL A 22 20.79 -10.41 7.35
CA VAL A 22 21.86 -10.59 6.36
C VAL A 22 22.44 -9.21 6.02
N PRO A 23 23.64 -8.85 6.49
CA PRO A 23 24.34 -7.63 6.04
C PRO A 23 24.47 -7.60 4.51
N LEU A 24 24.24 -6.45 3.89
CA LEU A 24 24.19 -6.36 2.41
C LEU A 24 25.57 -6.51 1.75
N ASP A 25 26.63 -6.30 2.51
CA ASP A 25 28.03 -6.50 2.17
C ASP A 25 28.53 -7.94 2.45
N THR A 26 27.66 -8.84 2.93
CA THR A 26 28.03 -10.25 3.14
C THR A 26 28.43 -10.90 1.80
N PRO A 27 29.57 -11.61 1.72
CA PRO A 27 29.97 -12.33 0.51
C PRO A 27 28.85 -13.22 -0.04
N GLY A 28 28.58 -13.11 -1.35
CA GLY A 28 27.53 -13.83 -2.06
C GLY A 28 26.18 -13.11 -2.12
N VAL A 29 26.03 -11.94 -1.47
CA VAL A 29 24.87 -11.06 -1.68
C VAL A 29 25.11 -10.24 -2.94
N GLU A 30 24.26 -10.44 -3.95
CA GLU A 30 24.38 -9.81 -5.27
C GLU A 30 23.11 -9.03 -5.59
N ILE A 31 23.20 -7.70 -5.73
CA ILE A 31 22.11 -6.89 -6.28
C ILE A 31 22.17 -7.05 -7.80
N THR A 32 21.25 -7.82 -8.38
CA THR A 32 21.34 -8.22 -9.78
C THR A 32 20.88 -7.12 -10.73
N ARG A 33 19.78 -6.43 -10.41
CA ARG A 33 19.26 -5.30 -11.18
C ARG A 33 18.21 -4.50 -10.40
N ALA A 34 18.06 -3.23 -10.78
CA ALA A 34 16.91 -2.43 -10.37
C ALA A 34 15.65 -2.83 -11.17
N LEU A 35 14.48 -2.60 -10.57
CA LEU A 35 13.17 -2.85 -11.16
C LEU A 35 12.43 -1.52 -11.37
N HIS A 36 11.82 -1.37 -12.54
CA HIS A 36 11.00 -0.20 -12.85
C HIS A 36 9.51 -0.49 -12.63
N VAL A 37 8.77 0.53 -12.22
CA VAL A 37 7.31 0.49 -12.05
C VAL A 37 6.71 1.52 -12.98
N PHE A 38 5.98 1.07 -14.03
CA PHE A 38 5.49 1.96 -15.08
C PHE A 38 6.57 2.89 -15.67
N GLY A 39 7.82 2.41 -15.73
CA GLY A 39 8.96 3.18 -16.22
C GLY A 39 9.66 4.06 -15.18
N TYR A 40 9.13 4.20 -13.96
CA TYR A 40 9.81 4.90 -12.87
C TYR A 40 10.79 3.98 -12.14
N ASP A 41 12.03 4.45 -11.94
CA ASP A 41 13.11 3.74 -11.24
C ASP A 41 13.12 3.97 -9.71
N HIS A 42 12.53 5.09 -9.27
CA HIS A 42 12.49 5.58 -7.89
C HIS A 42 13.85 5.92 -7.27
N ALA A 43 14.87 6.21 -8.08
CA ALA A 43 16.22 6.54 -7.62
C ALA A 43 16.27 7.77 -6.67
N PRO A 44 17.22 7.86 -5.71
CA PRO A 44 18.25 6.86 -5.38
C PRO A 44 17.72 5.67 -4.57
N HIS A 45 16.43 5.64 -4.28
CA HIS A 45 15.74 4.53 -3.66
C HIS A 45 15.23 3.56 -4.75
N GLY A 46 14.41 2.58 -4.39
CA GLY A 46 13.68 1.77 -5.37
C GLY A 46 13.55 0.31 -4.99
N HIS A 47 13.41 -0.53 -6.02
CA HIS A 47 13.20 -1.96 -5.90
C HIS A 47 14.28 -2.69 -6.67
N ALA A 48 14.83 -3.76 -6.09
CA ALA A 48 15.89 -4.52 -6.71
C ALA A 48 15.61 -6.03 -6.61
N GLU A 49 16.06 -6.75 -7.63
CA GLU A 49 16.23 -8.19 -7.55
C GLU A 49 17.57 -8.47 -6.86
N ILE A 50 17.56 -9.32 -5.84
CA ILE A 50 18.75 -9.66 -5.04
C ILE A 50 18.91 -11.18 -5.04
N ARG A 51 20.10 -11.64 -5.40
CA ARG A 51 20.50 -13.05 -5.36
C ARG A 51 21.36 -13.28 -4.13
N TYR A 52 21.06 -14.37 -3.41
CA TYR A 52 21.86 -14.84 -2.28
C TYR A 52 22.54 -16.15 -2.71
N ASN A 53 23.82 -16.08 -3.08
CA ASN A 53 24.61 -17.20 -3.56
C ASN A 53 25.54 -17.72 -2.45
N ASN A 54 25.19 -18.85 -1.82
CA ASN A 54 25.97 -19.47 -0.74
C ASN A 54 26.36 -18.50 0.40
N VAL A 55 25.48 -17.53 0.68
CA VAL A 55 25.66 -16.53 1.74
C VAL A 55 25.66 -17.21 3.11
N ARG A 56 26.71 -16.97 3.91
CA ARG A 56 26.83 -17.48 5.27
C ARG A 56 26.73 -16.34 6.26
N VAL A 57 25.94 -16.53 7.31
CA VAL A 57 25.80 -15.59 8.43
C VAL A 57 25.84 -16.34 9.76
N PRO A 58 26.21 -15.68 10.88
CA PRO A 58 26.17 -16.30 12.20
C PRO A 58 24.76 -16.77 12.60
N VAL A 59 24.67 -17.83 13.40
CA VAL A 59 23.38 -18.33 13.94
C VAL A 59 22.66 -17.27 14.79
N SER A 60 23.42 -16.40 15.45
CA SER A 60 22.90 -15.28 16.24
C SER A 60 22.15 -14.23 15.40
N ASN A 61 22.25 -14.27 14.07
CA ASN A 61 21.46 -13.41 13.19
C ASN A 61 19.99 -13.84 13.08
N MET A 62 19.62 -15.02 13.59
CA MET A 62 18.25 -15.49 13.63
C MET A 62 17.38 -14.55 14.46
N LEU A 63 16.27 -14.10 13.88
CA LEU A 63 15.32 -13.26 14.60
C LEU A 63 14.29 -14.13 15.30
N LEU A 64 14.20 -13.99 16.63
CA LEU A 64 13.30 -14.69 17.55
C LEU A 64 13.51 -16.21 17.65
N GLY A 65 13.60 -16.93 16.53
CA GLY A 65 13.83 -18.37 16.49
C GLY A 65 13.33 -19.02 15.20
N GLU A 66 13.73 -20.26 14.98
CA GLU A 66 13.32 -21.03 13.81
C GLU A 66 11.81 -21.27 13.78
N GLY A 67 11.23 -21.24 12.57
CA GLY A 67 9.81 -21.44 12.31
C GLY A 67 8.90 -20.27 12.72
N ARG A 68 9.47 -19.16 13.20
CA ARG A 68 8.73 -17.95 13.64
C ARG A 68 8.60 -16.87 12.54
N GLY A 69 8.98 -17.18 11.30
CA GLY A 69 9.04 -16.21 10.20
C GLY A 69 7.70 -15.52 9.90
N PHE A 70 6.61 -16.29 9.81
CA PHE A 70 5.28 -15.73 9.55
C PHE A 70 4.77 -14.85 10.70
N GLU A 71 5.07 -15.20 11.95
CA GLU A 71 4.68 -14.41 13.10
C GLU A 71 5.36 -13.04 13.07
N ILE A 72 6.67 -13.01 12.84
CA ILE A 72 7.44 -11.76 12.70
C ILE A 72 6.90 -10.94 11.52
N ALA A 73 6.65 -11.59 10.38
CA ALA A 73 6.11 -10.91 9.19
C ALA A 73 4.75 -10.26 9.48
N GLN A 74 3.80 -10.97 10.11
CA GLN A 74 2.48 -10.40 10.44
C GLN A 74 2.58 -9.28 11.49
N GLY A 75 3.46 -9.44 12.49
CA GLY A 75 3.71 -8.41 13.50
C GLY A 75 4.19 -7.10 12.90
N ARG A 76 5.07 -7.17 11.89
CA ARG A 76 5.57 -6.02 11.12
C ARG A 76 4.54 -5.46 10.13
N LEU A 77 3.89 -6.33 9.35
CA LEU A 77 3.05 -5.92 8.23
C LEU A 77 1.74 -5.25 8.67
N GLY A 78 1.23 -5.57 9.86
CA GLY A 78 0.05 -4.88 10.42
C GLY A 78 0.24 -3.36 10.49
N PRO A 79 1.24 -2.86 11.25
CA PRO A 79 1.60 -1.44 11.28
C PRO A 79 2.02 -0.88 9.91
N GLY A 80 2.77 -1.65 9.11
CA GLY A 80 3.18 -1.23 7.77
C GLY A 80 1.99 -0.84 6.89
N ARG A 81 0.96 -1.69 6.84
CA ARG A 81 -0.27 -1.46 6.07
C ARG A 81 -0.95 -0.15 6.46
N ILE A 82 -1.14 0.11 7.75
CA ILE A 82 -1.85 1.33 8.17
C ILE A 82 -1.03 2.60 7.91
N HIS A 83 0.31 2.56 8.08
CA HIS A 83 1.16 3.70 7.77
C HIS A 83 1.09 4.08 6.28
N HIS A 84 0.99 3.09 5.39
CA HIS A 84 0.74 3.35 3.97
C HIS A 84 -0.61 4.03 3.74
N CYS A 85 -1.69 3.52 4.35
CA CYS A 85 -3.02 4.12 4.23
C CYS A 85 -3.09 5.57 4.74
N MET A 86 -2.44 5.87 5.86
CA MET A 86 -2.34 7.24 6.41
C MET A 86 -1.68 8.20 5.41
N ARG A 87 -0.55 7.80 4.81
CA ARG A 87 0.14 8.60 3.78
C ARG A 87 -0.67 8.72 2.49
N THR A 88 -1.39 7.66 2.10
CA THR A 88 -2.25 7.63 0.92
C THR A 88 -3.37 8.68 0.99
N ILE A 89 -3.94 8.95 2.17
CA ILE A 89 -4.92 10.04 2.35
C ILE A 89 -4.29 11.41 2.00
N GLY A 90 -3.06 11.66 2.45
CA GLY A 90 -2.34 12.90 2.11
C GLY A 90 -2.09 13.04 0.61
N VAL A 91 -1.78 11.94 -0.08
CA VAL A 91 -1.64 11.92 -1.55
C VAL A 91 -2.96 12.27 -2.22
N ALA A 92 -4.08 11.71 -1.77
CA ALA A 92 -5.40 11.99 -2.32
C ALA A 92 -5.83 13.45 -2.10
N GLU A 93 -5.56 14.03 -0.93
CA GLU A 93 -5.81 15.46 -0.66
C GLU A 93 -5.01 16.37 -1.59
N ARG A 94 -3.72 16.06 -1.82
CA ARG A 94 -2.88 16.78 -2.77
C ARG A 94 -3.41 16.69 -4.20
N ALA A 95 -3.91 15.52 -4.61
CA ALA A 95 -4.51 15.34 -5.92
C ALA A 95 -5.81 16.14 -6.08
N LEU A 96 -6.67 16.13 -5.05
CA LEU A 96 -7.89 16.94 -5.02
C LEU A 96 -7.59 18.44 -5.06
N GLN A 97 -6.60 18.90 -4.29
CA GLN A 97 -6.14 20.29 -4.34
C GLN A 97 -5.69 20.68 -5.74
N ALA A 98 -4.80 19.88 -6.36
CA ALA A 98 -4.32 20.15 -7.71
C ALA A 98 -5.47 20.18 -8.73
N MET A 99 -6.45 19.28 -8.60
CA MET A 99 -7.66 19.28 -9.42
C MET A 99 -8.45 20.59 -9.26
N CYS A 100 -8.71 21.03 -8.03
CA CYS A 100 -9.40 22.28 -7.74
C CYS A 100 -8.66 23.52 -8.27
N GLU A 101 -7.34 23.59 -8.12
CA GLU A 101 -6.52 24.68 -8.67
C GLU A 101 -6.59 24.70 -10.20
N ARG A 102 -6.48 23.52 -10.83
CA ARG A 102 -6.51 23.38 -12.29
C ARG A 102 -7.81 23.88 -12.88
N VAL A 103 -8.96 23.55 -12.28
CA VAL A 103 -10.26 23.90 -12.85
C VAL A 103 -10.55 25.40 -12.88
N HIS A 104 -9.93 26.16 -11.97
CA HIS A 104 -10.02 27.63 -11.98
C HIS A 104 -9.04 28.25 -12.99
N SER A 105 -7.87 27.64 -13.18
CA SER A 105 -6.82 28.16 -14.06
C SER A 105 -7.06 27.95 -15.58
N ARG A 106 -8.06 27.16 -15.96
CA ARG A 106 -8.26 26.73 -17.36
C ARG A 106 -9.67 27.03 -17.85
N VAL A 107 -9.74 27.69 -19.00
CA VAL A 107 -10.97 27.90 -19.77
C VAL A 107 -11.01 26.92 -20.95
N ALA A 108 -12.16 26.30 -21.17
CA ALA A 108 -12.45 25.48 -22.34
C ALA A 108 -13.90 25.72 -22.78
N PHE A 109 -14.16 25.72 -24.09
CA PHE A 109 -15.49 25.96 -24.65
C PHE A 109 -16.17 27.23 -24.08
N GLY A 110 -15.39 28.31 -23.91
CA GLY A 110 -15.91 29.62 -23.50
C GLY A 110 -16.13 29.83 -22.00
N LYS A 111 -15.84 28.86 -21.12
CA LYS A 111 -15.95 29.04 -19.67
C LYS A 111 -14.88 28.27 -18.86
N PRO A 112 -14.62 28.65 -17.59
CA PRO A 112 -13.76 27.88 -16.71
C PRO A 112 -14.17 26.41 -16.59
N LEU A 113 -13.21 25.51 -16.43
CA LEU A 113 -13.49 24.10 -16.18
C LEU A 113 -14.33 23.87 -14.91
N ALA A 114 -14.23 24.79 -13.94
CA ALA A 114 -15.03 24.77 -12.72
C ALA A 114 -16.55 24.84 -12.98
N ASP A 115 -16.98 25.37 -14.13
CA ASP A 115 -18.39 25.53 -14.48
C ASP A 115 -18.99 24.32 -15.21
N PHE A 116 -18.21 23.25 -15.41
CA PHE A 116 -18.69 22.00 -16.00
C PHE A 116 -19.22 21.06 -14.92
N ASP A 117 -20.46 20.63 -15.09
CA ASP A 117 -21.17 19.78 -14.12
C ASP A 117 -20.44 18.46 -13.84
N SER A 118 -19.92 17.78 -14.87
CA SER A 118 -19.16 16.53 -14.72
C SER A 118 -17.94 16.70 -13.80
N ILE A 119 -17.18 17.78 -13.99
CA ILE A 119 -15.98 18.08 -13.20
C ILE A 119 -16.34 18.39 -11.75
N ARG A 120 -17.40 19.18 -11.51
CA ARG A 120 -17.88 19.45 -10.14
C ARG A 120 -18.32 18.18 -9.42
N LYS A 121 -18.98 17.25 -10.12
CA LYS A 121 -19.36 15.94 -9.57
C LYS A 121 -18.13 15.09 -9.22
N ASP A 122 -17.07 15.14 -10.02
CA ASP A 122 -15.83 14.42 -9.73
C ASP A 122 -15.07 14.98 -8.53
N ILE A 123 -15.07 16.31 -8.36
CA ILE A 123 -14.56 16.97 -7.15
C ILE A 123 -15.37 16.53 -5.92
N ALA A 124 -16.70 16.56 -6.01
CA ALA A 124 -17.59 16.18 -4.92
C ALA A 124 -17.41 14.70 -4.50
N ARG A 125 -17.37 13.78 -5.48
CA ARG A 125 -17.09 12.36 -5.23
C ARG A 125 -15.74 12.17 -4.55
N SER A 126 -14.71 12.86 -5.04
CA SER A 126 -13.36 12.76 -4.49
C SER A 126 -13.31 13.20 -3.02
N ARG A 127 -13.97 14.31 -2.66
CA ARG A 127 -14.09 14.74 -1.26
C ARG A 127 -14.78 13.68 -0.39
N ILE A 128 -15.92 13.15 -0.84
CA ILE A 128 -16.66 12.11 -0.10
C ILE A 128 -15.79 10.87 0.15
N GLU A 129 -15.15 10.36 -0.90
CA GLU A 129 -14.34 9.15 -0.82
C GLU A 129 -13.11 9.33 0.10
N ILE A 130 -12.49 10.51 0.08
CA ILE A 130 -11.38 10.85 0.97
C ILE A 130 -11.84 10.86 2.43
N GLU A 131 -12.96 11.50 2.76
CA GLU A 131 -13.47 11.53 4.14
C GLU A 131 -13.83 10.14 4.65
N GLN A 132 -14.53 9.33 3.85
CA GLN A 132 -14.87 7.95 4.20
C GLN A 132 -13.61 7.13 4.52
N THR A 133 -12.58 7.26 3.69
CA THR A 133 -11.33 6.52 3.86
C THR A 133 -10.52 7.03 5.06
N ARG A 134 -10.54 8.34 5.32
CA ARG A 134 -9.91 8.95 6.51
C ARG A 134 -10.53 8.42 7.79
N LEU A 135 -11.86 8.42 7.89
CA LEU A 135 -12.56 7.92 9.06
C LEU A 135 -12.31 6.42 9.27
N LEU A 136 -12.27 5.62 8.19
CA LEU A 136 -11.92 4.20 8.28
C LEU A 136 -10.47 4.00 8.74
N THR A 137 -9.53 4.86 8.33
CA THR A 137 -8.14 4.82 8.81
C THR A 137 -8.05 5.14 10.29
N LEU A 138 -8.76 6.18 10.75
CA LEU A 138 -8.80 6.55 12.17
C LEU A 138 -9.46 5.46 13.01
N LYS A 139 -10.52 4.81 12.51
CA LYS A 139 -11.11 3.63 13.16
C LYS A 139 -10.09 2.51 13.31
N ALA A 140 -9.34 2.18 12.25
CA ALA A 140 -8.31 1.15 12.31
C ALA A 140 -7.21 1.48 13.32
N ALA A 141 -6.72 2.73 13.32
CA ALA A 141 -5.72 3.20 14.27
C ALA A 141 -6.24 3.10 15.72
N ARG A 142 -7.48 3.57 15.96
CA ARG A 142 -8.11 3.49 17.27
C ARG A 142 -8.24 2.04 17.76
N MET A 143 -8.62 1.11 16.88
CA MET A 143 -8.69 -0.32 17.23
C MET A 143 -7.30 -0.88 17.56
N MET A 144 -6.25 -0.48 16.84
CA MET A 144 -4.89 -0.89 17.18
C MET A 144 -4.48 -0.39 18.57
N ASP A 145 -4.81 0.87 18.91
CA ASP A 145 -4.51 1.44 20.23
C ASP A 145 -5.26 0.77 21.38
N THR A 146 -6.51 0.37 21.17
CA THR A 146 -7.38 -0.12 22.26
C THR A 146 -7.35 -1.63 22.45
N VAL A 147 -7.19 -2.41 21.37
CA VAL A 147 -7.28 -3.88 21.40
C VAL A 147 -6.08 -4.58 20.75
N GLY A 148 -5.11 -3.82 20.23
CA GLY A 148 -3.91 -4.34 19.60
C GLY A 148 -4.12 -4.88 18.17
N ASN A 149 -3.02 -5.02 17.44
CA ASN A 149 -3.01 -5.32 16.00
C ASN A 149 -3.68 -6.66 15.64
N LYS A 150 -3.57 -7.67 16.51
CA LYS A 150 -4.12 -9.00 16.24
C LYS A 150 -5.64 -8.98 16.19
N VAL A 151 -6.28 -8.22 17.08
CA VAL A 151 -7.74 -8.07 17.15
C VAL A 151 -8.21 -7.10 16.06
N ALA A 152 -7.49 -5.99 15.86
CA ALA A 152 -7.77 -4.99 14.83
C ALA A 152 -7.53 -5.45 13.37
N ARG A 153 -7.25 -6.75 13.14
CA ARG A 153 -6.87 -7.27 11.82
C ARG A 153 -7.94 -7.06 10.74
N GLN A 154 -9.23 -7.03 11.12
CA GLN A 154 -10.32 -6.80 10.17
C GLN A 154 -10.27 -5.35 9.67
N GLU A 155 -10.18 -4.38 10.58
CA GLU A 155 -10.07 -2.96 10.26
C GLU A 155 -8.81 -2.64 9.44
N ILE A 156 -7.67 -3.24 9.78
CA ILE A 156 -6.43 -3.08 9.02
C ILE A 156 -6.60 -3.62 7.59
N ALA A 157 -7.24 -4.78 7.42
CA ALA A 157 -7.51 -5.34 6.09
C ALA A 157 -8.48 -4.47 5.29
N MET A 158 -9.56 -3.98 5.92
CA MET A 158 -10.53 -3.08 5.29
C MET A 158 -9.85 -1.82 4.75
N ILE A 159 -9.06 -1.14 5.56
CA ILE A 159 -8.43 0.11 5.11
C ILE A 159 -7.31 -0.14 4.08
N LYS A 160 -6.60 -1.28 4.18
CA LYS A 160 -5.57 -1.66 3.21
C LYS A 160 -6.14 -1.91 1.81
N ALA A 161 -7.34 -2.47 1.70
CA ALA A 161 -8.02 -2.64 0.42
C ALA A 161 -8.67 -1.33 -0.08
N ALA A 162 -9.21 -0.52 0.83
CA ALA A 162 -9.96 0.69 0.47
C ALA A 162 -9.06 1.86 0.05
N ALA A 163 -7.99 2.15 0.81
CA ALA A 163 -7.26 3.40 0.67
C ALA A 163 -6.52 3.56 -0.68
N PRO A 164 -5.74 2.56 -1.17
CA PRO A 164 -5.08 2.68 -2.47
C PRO A 164 -6.08 2.84 -3.61
N SER A 165 -7.19 2.11 -3.57
CA SER A 165 -8.25 2.18 -4.57
C SER A 165 -8.94 3.54 -4.62
N MET A 166 -9.21 4.15 -3.46
CA MET A 166 -9.71 5.53 -3.37
C MET A 166 -8.71 6.50 -4.00
N ALA A 167 -7.44 6.45 -3.58
CA ALA A 167 -6.46 7.40 -4.06
C ALA A 167 -6.25 7.31 -5.58
N LEU A 168 -6.27 6.11 -6.15
CA LEU A 168 -6.22 5.92 -7.61
C LEU A 168 -7.39 6.59 -8.33
N ARG A 169 -8.63 6.48 -7.82
CA ARG A 169 -9.79 7.14 -8.44
C ARG A 169 -9.68 8.67 -8.37
N VAL A 170 -9.22 9.21 -7.24
CA VAL A 170 -9.02 10.66 -7.09
C VAL A 170 -7.90 11.15 -8.01
N LEU A 171 -6.77 10.43 -8.06
CA LEU A 171 -5.64 10.74 -8.94
C LEU A 171 -6.03 10.67 -10.40
N ASP A 172 -6.79 9.65 -10.81
CA ASP A 172 -7.24 9.48 -12.19
C ASP A 172 -8.14 10.64 -12.65
N ARG A 173 -9.10 11.06 -11.81
CA ARG A 173 -9.92 12.27 -12.03
C ARG A 173 -9.04 13.52 -12.15
N ALA A 174 -8.05 13.67 -11.27
CA ALA A 174 -7.14 14.80 -11.29
C ALA A 174 -6.29 14.83 -12.57
N ILE A 175 -5.79 13.67 -13.02
CA ILE A 175 -5.05 13.52 -14.29
C ILE A 175 -5.96 13.95 -15.46
N GLN A 176 -7.20 13.46 -15.49
CA GLN A 176 -8.15 13.78 -16.55
C GLN A 176 -8.42 15.30 -16.65
N VAL A 177 -8.60 15.97 -15.51
CA VAL A 177 -8.79 17.42 -15.44
C VAL A 177 -7.55 18.20 -15.90
N HIS A 178 -6.34 17.64 -15.73
CA HIS A 178 -5.11 18.25 -16.23
C HIS A 178 -4.87 18.00 -17.72
N GLY A 179 -5.55 17.03 -18.33
CA GLY A 179 -5.32 16.60 -19.71
C GLY A 179 -3.90 16.05 -19.89
N ALA A 180 -3.23 16.37 -21.00
CA ALA A 180 -1.86 15.91 -21.27
C ALA A 180 -0.86 16.25 -20.16
N LYS A 181 -1.05 17.38 -19.45
CA LYS A 181 -0.20 17.76 -18.32
C LYS A 181 -0.27 16.76 -17.15
N GLY A 182 -1.40 16.05 -17.01
CA GLY A 182 -1.60 15.07 -15.95
C GLY A 182 -0.74 13.81 -16.10
N VAL A 183 -0.30 13.51 -17.32
CA VAL A 183 0.49 12.30 -17.63
C VAL A 183 1.98 12.58 -17.87
N CYS A 184 2.40 13.86 -17.87
CA CYS A 184 3.80 14.25 -18.06
C CYS A 184 4.45 14.77 -16.77
N GLN A 185 5.75 15.03 -16.84
CA GLN A 185 6.60 15.44 -15.72
C GLN A 185 6.26 16.82 -15.13
N ASP A 186 5.45 17.62 -15.80
CA ASP A 186 5.04 18.95 -15.33
C ASP A 186 4.00 18.89 -14.20
N SER A 187 3.58 17.68 -13.80
CA SER A 187 2.79 17.43 -12.61
C SER A 187 3.27 16.18 -11.88
N PHE A 188 2.98 16.10 -10.58
CA PHE A 188 3.31 14.92 -9.78
C PHE A 188 2.31 13.76 -9.97
N LEU A 189 1.23 13.97 -10.72
CA LEU A 189 0.04 13.12 -10.70
C LEU A 189 0.32 11.71 -11.25
N ALA A 190 1.04 11.59 -12.38
CA ALA A 190 1.38 10.30 -12.98
C ALA A 190 2.27 9.45 -12.06
N ALA A 191 3.30 10.05 -11.47
CA ALA A 191 4.19 9.37 -10.52
C ALA A 191 3.43 8.95 -9.25
N ALA A 192 2.56 9.82 -8.71
CA ALA A 192 1.72 9.49 -7.57
C ALA A 192 0.73 8.35 -7.89
N TRP A 193 0.12 8.35 -9.07
CA TRP A 193 -0.76 7.26 -9.52
C TRP A 193 -0.01 5.93 -9.62
N ALA A 194 1.18 5.93 -10.26
CA ALA A 194 2.02 4.73 -10.37
C ALA A 194 2.39 4.18 -8.98
N HIS A 195 2.76 5.05 -8.05
CA HIS A 195 3.06 4.66 -6.67
C HIS A 195 1.81 4.11 -5.94
N GLN A 196 0.63 4.74 -6.04
CA GLN A 196 -0.58 4.20 -5.41
C GLN A 196 -1.01 2.87 -6.03
N ARG A 197 -0.70 2.64 -7.32
CA ARG A 197 -1.02 1.37 -7.99
C ARG A 197 -0.22 0.20 -7.42
N THR A 198 1.01 0.41 -6.97
CA THR A 198 1.81 -0.64 -6.31
C THR A 198 1.24 -1.02 -4.96
N LEU A 199 0.60 -0.09 -4.23
CA LEU A 199 0.03 -0.36 -2.90
C LEU A 199 -1.21 -1.27 -2.94
N ARG A 200 -1.76 -1.57 -4.12
CA ARG A 200 -2.74 -2.65 -4.32
C ARG A 200 -2.11 -4.05 -4.39
N LEU A 201 -0.78 -4.13 -4.36
CA LEU A 201 0.01 -5.37 -4.43
C LEU A 201 0.95 -5.51 -3.22
N ALA A 202 1.66 -4.43 -2.90
CA ALA A 202 2.57 -4.36 -1.76
C ALA A 202 1.82 -4.59 -0.44
N ASP A 203 2.50 -5.23 0.52
CA ASP A 203 1.96 -5.63 1.83
C ASP A 203 0.67 -6.47 1.78
N GLY A 204 0.46 -7.17 0.66
CA GLY A 204 -0.66 -8.06 0.39
C GLY A 204 -1.59 -7.49 -0.69
N PRO A 205 -1.87 -8.25 -1.77
CA PRO A 205 -2.86 -7.87 -2.78
C PRO A 205 -4.25 -7.67 -2.19
N ASP A 206 -5.04 -6.82 -2.82
CA ASP A 206 -6.40 -6.50 -2.36
C ASP A 206 -7.25 -7.76 -2.15
N GLU A 207 -7.15 -8.73 -3.05
CA GLU A 207 -7.95 -9.96 -3.02
C GLU A 207 -7.70 -10.79 -1.75
N VAL A 208 -6.46 -10.78 -1.24
CA VAL A 208 -6.10 -11.46 0.01
C VAL A 208 -6.74 -10.75 1.22
N HIS A 209 -6.81 -9.43 1.20
CA HIS A 209 -7.48 -8.65 2.25
C HIS A 209 -8.99 -8.81 2.18
N LEU A 210 -9.58 -8.80 0.98
CA LEU A 210 -11.01 -9.03 0.77
C LEU A 210 -11.45 -10.41 1.25
N ASP A 211 -10.69 -11.47 0.93
CA ASP A 211 -10.94 -12.81 1.46
C ASP A 211 -10.84 -12.87 2.99
N THR A 212 -9.85 -12.18 3.57
CA THR A 212 -9.71 -12.07 5.03
C THR A 212 -10.94 -11.38 5.65
N ILE A 213 -11.39 -10.26 5.09
CA ILE A 213 -12.57 -9.54 5.56
C ILE A 213 -13.80 -10.44 5.48
N ALA A 214 -14.02 -11.08 4.34
CA ALA A 214 -15.16 -11.98 4.12
C ALA A 214 -15.18 -13.14 5.13
N LYS A 215 -14.04 -13.79 5.38
CA LYS A 215 -13.93 -14.88 6.36
C LYS A 215 -14.25 -14.42 7.78
N LEU A 216 -13.80 -13.22 8.17
CA LEU A 216 -14.07 -12.66 9.49
C LEU A 216 -15.53 -12.27 9.64
N GLU A 217 -16.09 -11.65 8.60
CA GLU A 217 -17.50 -11.26 8.58
C GLU A 217 -18.40 -12.49 8.70
N LEU A 218 -18.19 -13.51 7.86
CA LEU A 218 -18.96 -14.76 7.90
C LEU A 218 -18.86 -15.49 9.25
N LYS A 219 -17.70 -15.42 9.91
CA LYS A 219 -17.52 -16.03 11.24
C LYS A 219 -18.47 -15.42 12.29
N ASN A 220 -18.81 -14.14 12.17
CA ASN A 220 -19.77 -13.49 13.08
C ASN A 220 -21.18 -14.07 12.95
N TYR A 221 -21.49 -14.72 11.82
CA TYR A 221 -22.77 -15.34 11.52
C TYR A 221 -22.74 -16.87 11.55
N SER A 222 -21.57 -17.51 11.70
CA SER A 222 -21.43 -18.97 11.58
C SER A 222 -21.90 -19.76 12.81
N SER A 223 -22.61 -19.15 13.77
CA SER A 223 -23.26 -19.87 14.87
C SER A 223 -24.47 -19.14 15.47
N LYS A 224 -25.64 -19.39 14.88
CA LYS A 224 -26.82 -19.94 15.58
C LYS A 224 -27.26 -21.22 14.85
N ARG A 225 -26.46 -22.29 14.93
CA ARG A 225 -26.84 -23.70 14.73
C ARG A 225 -25.92 -24.56 15.56
#